data_AF-A0A3D1FWK0-F1
#
_entry.id   AF-A0A3D1FWK0-F1
#
_cell.length_a   1.000
_cell.length_b   1.000
_cell.length_c   1.000
_cell.angle_alpha   90.00
_cell.angle_beta   90.00
_cell.angle_gamma   90.00
#
_symmetry.space_group_name_H-M   'P 1'
#
loop_
_entity.id
_entity.type
_entity.pdbx_description
1 polymer ?
#
loop_
_entity_poly.entity_id
_entity_poly.type
_entity_poly.pdbx_seq_one_letter_code
_entity_poly.pdbx_strand_id
1 'polypeptide(L)'
;MNHPFPNIAIVGAGISGMGAAHLAYALGIPAFLSDAKPLKAKDKELLEQWGIGYEENGHSMDRLKAAAAVIKSPGIPHTSATIQALKNAGRIVLGEVDWAAQYTKAKLIGITGSNGKTTTATLCHHIIAAEKDAVLAGNVGQSLAGTLADRMQQGQPDPEVVVLELSSFQLDDVVQLKLDQGILTNITPDHLDRYEYDIRKYAASKMQLATYTTGHFIYC
;
A
#
# COMPACT_ATOMS: atom_id res chain seq x y z
N MET A 1 17.45 -12.28 2.57
CA MET A 1 16.27 -12.53 1.71
C MET A 1 16.63 -12.07 0.31
N ASN A 2 16.15 -12.73 -0.75
CA ASN A 2 16.28 -12.16 -2.10
C ASN A 2 15.20 -11.09 -2.23
N HIS A 3 15.58 -9.82 -2.14
CA HIS A 3 14.66 -8.72 -2.40
C HIS A 3 14.37 -8.68 -3.91
N PRO A 4 13.10 -8.52 -4.34
CA PRO A 4 12.76 -8.39 -5.76
C PRO A 4 13.44 -7.19 -6.42
N PHE A 5 13.78 -6.16 -5.64
CA PHE A 5 14.42 -4.94 -6.12
C PHE A 5 15.65 -4.59 -5.27
N PRO A 6 16.81 -4.29 -5.88
CA PRO A 6 18.03 -3.94 -5.15
C PRO A 6 17.97 -2.53 -4.52
N ASN A 7 17.08 -1.66 -4.99
CA ASN A 7 16.76 -0.38 -4.40
C ASN A 7 15.37 0.08 -4.84
N ILE A 8 14.76 0.99 -4.08
CA ILE A 8 13.45 1.55 -4.40
C ILE A 8 13.42 3.07 -4.26
N ALA A 9 12.51 3.72 -4.99
CA ALA A 9 12.11 5.09 -4.71
C ALA A 9 10.67 5.08 -4.20
N ILE A 10 10.34 5.95 -3.25
CA ILE A 10 9.02 6.08 -2.65
C ILE A 10 8.48 7.45 -3.04
N VAL A 11 7.27 7.49 -3.60
CA VAL A 11 6.61 8.75 -3.96
C VAL A 11 5.45 8.99 -3.00
N GLY A 12 5.55 10.09 -2.24
CA GLY A 12 4.64 10.51 -1.18
C GLY A 12 5.06 10.02 0.20
N ALA A 13 4.93 10.90 1.19
CA ALA A 13 5.30 10.74 2.60
C ALA A 13 4.08 10.59 3.52
N GLY A 14 2.93 10.14 2.99
CA GLY A 14 1.77 9.80 3.79
C GLY A 14 2.02 8.53 4.63
N ILE A 15 0.97 8.03 5.31
CA ILE A 15 1.05 6.82 6.14
C ILE A 15 1.63 5.62 5.37
N SER A 16 1.20 5.39 4.12
CA SER A 16 1.76 4.34 3.27
C SER A 16 3.22 4.63 2.86
N GLY A 17 3.55 5.87 2.49
CA GLY A 17 4.91 6.23 2.09
C GLY A 17 5.93 6.06 3.20
N MET A 18 5.63 6.59 4.39
CA MET A 18 6.47 6.42 5.58
C MET A 18 6.52 4.95 6.01
N GLY A 19 5.42 4.22 5.89
CA GLY A 19 5.41 2.76 6.12
C GLY A 19 6.32 2.00 5.15
N ALA A 20 6.31 2.37 3.86
CA ALA A 20 7.21 1.77 2.87
C ALA A 20 8.68 2.08 3.17
N ALA A 21 8.99 3.31 3.62
CA ALA A 21 10.34 3.67 4.07
C ALA A 21 10.76 2.86 5.30
N HIS A 22 9.86 2.70 6.27
CA HIS A 22 10.12 1.92 7.47
C HIS A 22 10.39 0.44 7.14
N LEU A 23 9.57 -0.15 6.25
CA LEU A 23 9.76 -1.53 5.81
C LEU A 23 11.06 -1.70 5.02
N ALA A 24 11.41 -0.75 4.16
CA ALA A 24 12.69 -0.77 3.45
C ALA A 24 13.87 -0.79 4.42
N TYR A 25 13.83 0.05 5.46
CA TYR A 25 14.82 0.06 6.54
C TYR A 25 14.87 -1.29 7.28
N ALA A 26 13.73 -1.81 7.73
CA ALA A 26 13.67 -3.08 8.45
C ALA A 26 14.21 -4.27 7.63
N LEU A 27 14.06 -4.21 6.30
CA LEU A 27 14.57 -5.21 5.36
C LEU A 27 16.00 -4.96 4.88
N GLY A 28 16.59 -3.79 5.17
CA GLY A 28 17.90 -3.39 4.66
C GLY A 28 17.91 -3.05 3.16
N ILE A 29 16.77 -2.65 2.59
CA ILE A 29 16.66 -2.25 1.19
C ILE A 29 17.00 -0.77 1.06
N PRO A 30 18.01 -0.39 0.24
CA PRO A 30 18.28 1.01 -0.07
C PRO A 30 17.05 1.70 -0.67
N ALA A 31 16.65 2.81 -0.05
CA ALA A 31 15.46 3.53 -0.45
C ALA A 31 15.66 5.05 -0.43
N PHE A 32 14.86 5.71 -1.26
CA PHE A 32 14.80 7.17 -1.38
C PHE A 32 13.35 7.64 -1.36
N LEU A 33 13.00 8.59 -0.50
CA LEU A 33 11.63 9.13 -0.40
C LEU A 33 11.51 10.51 -1.04
N SER A 34 10.46 10.73 -1.84
CA SER A 34 10.22 11.99 -2.53
C SER A 34 8.77 12.44 -2.35
N ASP A 35 8.57 13.67 -1.86
CA ASP A 35 7.25 14.28 -1.71
C ASP A 35 7.18 15.66 -2.39
N ALA A 36 6.05 15.92 -3.04
CA ALA A 36 5.75 17.22 -3.65
C ALA A 36 5.52 18.33 -2.60
N LYS A 37 5.24 17.97 -1.35
CA LYS A 37 4.97 18.87 -0.23
C LYS A 37 6.14 18.86 0.76
N PRO A 38 6.20 19.86 1.65
CA PRO A 38 7.09 19.83 2.81
C PRO A 38 6.81 18.60 3.69
N LEU A 39 7.87 17.95 4.15
CA LEU A 39 7.85 16.90 5.16
C LEU A 39 7.72 17.51 6.56
N LYS A 40 7.04 16.80 7.46
CA LYS A 40 6.99 17.18 8.88
C LYS A 40 8.35 16.91 9.51
N ALA A 41 8.74 17.71 10.51
CA ALA A 41 10.01 17.53 11.22
C ALA A 41 10.19 16.10 11.75
N LYS A 42 9.16 15.55 12.42
CA LYS A 42 9.15 14.16 12.90
C LYS A 42 9.38 13.12 11.80
N ASP A 43 8.88 13.35 10.59
CA ASP A 43 8.99 12.40 9.50
C ASP A 43 10.43 12.43 8.95
N LYS A 44 11.06 13.62 8.92
CA LYS A 44 12.48 13.77 8.57
C LYS A 44 13.39 13.10 9.57
N GLU A 45 13.16 13.30 10.87
CA GLU A 45 13.92 12.65 11.95
C GLU A 45 13.88 11.12 11.83
N LEU A 46 12.70 10.55 11.53
CA LEU A 46 12.57 9.10 11.29
C LEU A 46 13.35 8.65 10.06
N LEU A 47 13.24 9.38 8.94
CA LEU A 47 13.98 9.04 7.71
C LEU A 47 15.49 9.10 7.93
N GLU A 48 16.00 10.09 8.65
CA GLU A 48 17.41 10.20 9.03
C GLU A 48 17.85 9.04 9.93
N GLN A 49 17.05 8.69 10.94
CA GLN A 49 17.30 7.55 11.81
C GLN A 49 17.36 6.23 11.03
N TRP A 50 16.51 6.08 10.02
CA TRP A 50 16.47 4.92 9.14
C TRP A 50 17.51 4.96 8.02
N GLY A 51 18.29 6.04 7.89
CA GLY A 51 19.26 6.22 6.80
C GLY A 51 18.62 6.34 5.42
N ILE A 52 17.35 6.77 5.35
CA ILE A 52 16.58 6.93 4.11
C ILE A 52 16.77 8.36 3.61
N GLY A 53 17.44 8.50 2.46
CA GLY A 53 17.53 9.81 1.81
C GLY A 53 16.15 10.30 1.40
N TYR A 54 15.90 11.61 1.46
CA TYR A 54 14.63 12.18 1.07
C TYR A 54 14.74 13.51 0.31
N GLU A 55 13.64 13.92 -0.32
CA GLU A 55 13.43 15.28 -0.83
C GLU A 55 11.98 15.73 -0.58
N GLU A 56 11.81 17.05 -0.51
CA GLU A 56 10.52 17.73 -0.35
C GLU A 56 10.37 18.85 -1.37
N ASN A 57 9.13 19.34 -1.55
CA ASN A 57 8.78 20.42 -2.48
C ASN A 57 9.01 20.10 -3.97
N GLY A 58 8.97 18.82 -4.34
CA GLY A 58 9.09 18.42 -5.73
C GLY A 58 9.51 16.97 -5.92
N HIS A 59 9.73 16.61 -7.18
CA HIS A 59 10.14 15.27 -7.58
C HIS A 59 11.31 15.35 -8.57
N SER A 60 12.50 14.93 -8.13
CA SER A 60 13.69 14.83 -8.97
C SER A 60 13.61 13.57 -9.83
N MET A 61 13.18 13.73 -11.09
CA MET A 61 12.94 12.60 -11.99
C MET A 61 14.16 11.70 -12.20
N ASP A 62 15.38 12.25 -12.22
CA ASP A 62 16.59 11.45 -12.40
C ASP A 62 16.84 10.52 -11.21
N ARG A 63 16.56 11.00 -9.98
CA ARG A 63 16.66 10.19 -8.76
C ARG A 63 15.60 9.10 -8.73
N LEU A 64 14.36 9.43 -9.09
CA LEU A 64 13.26 8.46 -9.15
C LEU A 64 13.50 7.38 -10.22
N LYS A 65 14.05 7.75 -11.38
CA LYS A 65 14.36 6.80 -12.47
C LYS A 65 15.57 5.90 -12.16
N ALA A 66 16.46 6.33 -11.28
CA ALA A 66 17.62 5.53 -10.87
C ALA A 66 17.26 4.33 -9.99
N ALA A 67 16.09 4.34 -9.34
CA ALA A 67 15.62 3.21 -8.51
C ALA A 67 15.03 2.08 -9.36
N ALA A 68 15.31 0.82 -8.99
CA ALA A 68 14.85 -0.37 -9.69
C ALA A 68 13.31 -0.49 -9.71
N ALA A 69 12.64 -0.05 -8.65
CA ALA A 69 11.19 0.10 -8.61
C ALA A 69 10.77 1.37 -7.86
N VAL A 70 9.55 1.82 -8.14
CA VAL A 70 8.91 2.96 -7.49
C VAL A 70 7.69 2.50 -6.71
N ILE A 71 7.64 2.83 -5.42
CA ILE A 71 6.52 2.54 -4.53
C ILE A 71 5.69 3.80 -4.37
N LYS A 72 4.44 3.75 -4.84
CA LYS A 72 3.54 4.89 -4.87
C LYS A 72 2.61 4.86 -3.65
N SER A 73 2.51 6.00 -2.95
CA SER A 73 1.43 6.22 -1.99
C SER A 73 0.06 6.30 -2.70
N PRO A 74 -1.02 5.73 -2.12
CA PRO A 74 -2.33 5.70 -2.78
C PRO A 74 -2.95 7.09 -3.00
N GLY A 75 -2.60 8.07 -2.16
CA GLY A 75 -3.06 9.45 -2.31
C GLY A 75 -2.54 10.17 -3.57
N ILE A 76 -1.50 9.64 -4.22
CA ILE A 76 -0.94 10.20 -5.46
C ILE A 76 -1.73 9.64 -6.65
N PRO A 77 -2.34 10.49 -7.50
CA PRO A 77 -3.09 10.01 -8.65
C PRO A 77 -2.20 9.23 -9.61
N HIS A 78 -2.69 8.11 -10.14
CA HIS A 78 -2.01 7.39 -11.23
C HIS A 78 -1.86 8.25 -12.50
N THR A 79 -2.73 9.27 -12.64
CA THR A 79 -2.70 10.28 -13.71
C THR A 79 -1.74 11.44 -13.46
N SER A 80 -1.07 11.49 -12.31
CA SER A 80 -0.09 12.56 -12.05
C SER A 80 1.07 12.52 -13.04
N ALA A 81 1.56 13.69 -13.44
CA ALA A 81 2.63 13.83 -14.43
C ALA A 81 3.88 13.01 -14.05
N THR A 82 4.25 13.01 -12.77
CA THR A 82 5.38 12.22 -12.24
C THR A 82 5.19 10.72 -12.48
N ILE A 83 4.02 10.17 -12.13
CA ILE A 83 3.76 8.73 -12.26
C ILE A 83 3.64 8.32 -13.72
N GLN A 84 3.00 9.14 -14.56
CA GLN A 84 2.96 8.90 -16.01
C GLN A 84 4.37 8.94 -16.62
N ALA A 85 5.21 9.92 -16.25
CA ALA A 85 6.57 10.01 -16.73
C ALA A 85 7.43 8.80 -16.33
N LEU A 86 7.24 8.25 -15.12
CA LEU A 86 7.91 7.03 -14.68
C LEU A 86 7.45 5.80 -15.47
N LYS A 87 6.13 5.64 -15.65
CA LYS A 87 5.57 4.54 -16.46
C LYS A 87 6.04 4.61 -17.92
N ASN A 88 6.01 5.80 -18.53
CA ASN A 88 6.46 6.02 -19.90
C ASN A 88 7.97 5.78 -20.07
N ALA A 89 8.76 5.95 -19.01
CA ALA A 89 10.18 5.60 -18.98
C ALA A 89 10.43 4.11 -18.70
N GLY A 90 9.39 3.26 -18.71
CA GLY A 90 9.49 1.82 -18.47
C GLY A 90 9.85 1.45 -17.03
N ARG A 91 9.65 2.35 -16.05
CA ARG A 91 9.91 2.05 -14.64
C ARG A 91 8.79 1.19 -14.07
N ILE A 92 9.16 0.26 -13.18
CA ILE A 92 8.20 -0.52 -12.40
C ILE A 92 7.61 0.40 -11.33
N VAL A 93 6.29 0.56 -11.33
CA VAL A 93 5.56 1.35 -10.33
C VAL A 93 4.54 0.45 -9.65
N LEU A 94 4.65 0.30 -8.34
CA LEU A 94 3.80 -0.54 -7.50
C LEU A 94 3.09 0.30 -6.44
N GLY A 95 1.88 -0.07 -6.06
CA GLY A 95 1.28 0.42 -4.82
C GLY A 95 2.00 -0.12 -3.58
N GLU A 96 1.95 0.63 -2.48
CA GLU A 96 2.57 0.21 -1.21
C GLU A 96 2.07 -1.16 -0.72
N VAL A 97 0.75 -1.41 -0.78
CA VAL A 97 0.17 -2.70 -0.36
C VAL A 97 0.70 -3.86 -1.21
N ASP A 98 0.73 -3.68 -2.53
CA ASP A 98 1.19 -4.73 -3.47
C ASP A 98 2.69 -5.03 -3.30
N TRP A 99 3.48 -4.02 -2.96
CA TRP A 99 4.89 -4.20 -2.63
C TRP A 99 5.09 -4.86 -1.27
N ALA A 100 4.41 -4.38 -0.23
CA ALA A 100 4.56 -4.89 1.13
C ALA A 100 4.07 -6.34 1.28
N ALA A 101 3.03 -6.73 0.55
CA ALA A 101 2.51 -8.10 0.53
C ALA A 101 3.54 -9.15 0.07
N GLN A 102 4.59 -8.75 -0.64
CA GLN A 102 5.67 -9.66 -1.06
C GLN A 102 6.60 -10.08 0.09
N TYR A 103 6.51 -9.43 1.24
CA TYR A 103 7.37 -9.68 2.41
C TYR A 103 6.64 -10.33 3.59
N THR A 104 5.43 -10.82 3.37
CA THR A 104 4.68 -11.61 4.35
C THR A 104 4.20 -12.91 3.71
N LYS A 105 4.10 -13.96 4.51
CA LYS A 105 3.47 -15.25 4.19
C LYS A 105 2.13 -15.41 4.89
N ALA A 106 1.67 -14.38 5.61
CA ALA A 106 0.37 -14.34 6.25
C ALA A 106 -0.74 -14.58 5.23
N LYS A 107 -1.85 -15.19 5.67
CA LYS A 107 -3.06 -15.22 4.87
C LYS A 107 -3.62 -13.81 4.73
N LEU A 108 -3.89 -13.38 3.51
CA LEU A 108 -4.38 -12.02 3.24
C LEU A 108 -5.88 -12.03 2.98
N ILE A 109 -6.64 -11.29 3.79
CA ILE A 109 -8.07 -11.08 3.63
C ILE A 109 -8.29 -9.63 3.18
N GLY A 110 -8.66 -9.41 1.93
CA GLY A 110 -8.90 -8.07 1.39
C GLY A 110 -10.37 -7.66 1.50
N ILE A 111 -10.63 -6.46 2.00
CA ILE A 111 -11.98 -5.92 2.22
C ILE A 111 -12.07 -4.55 1.57
N THR A 112 -12.98 -4.38 0.61
CA THR A 112 -13.27 -3.09 -0.02
C THR A 112 -14.78 -2.82 -0.10
N GLY A 113 -15.12 -1.64 -0.58
CA GLY A 113 -16.50 -1.15 -0.77
C GLY A 113 -16.59 0.36 -0.62
N SER A 114 -17.76 0.93 -0.90
CA SER A 114 -18.00 2.35 -0.65
C SER A 114 -18.12 2.60 0.85
N ASN A 115 -19.01 1.86 1.53
CA ASN A 115 -19.28 2.01 2.95
C ASN A 115 -19.11 0.68 3.72
N GLY A 116 -18.94 0.76 5.04
CA GLY A 116 -18.85 -0.41 5.92
C GLY A 116 -17.49 -1.12 5.95
N LYS A 117 -16.53 -0.70 5.10
CA LYS A 117 -15.17 -1.26 5.01
C LYS A 117 -14.50 -1.42 6.38
N THR A 118 -14.35 -0.32 7.12
CA THR A 118 -13.65 -0.29 8.41
C THR A 118 -14.36 -1.16 9.43
N THR A 119 -15.68 -1.07 9.56
CA THR A 119 -16.44 -1.92 10.48
C THR A 119 -16.28 -3.40 10.15
N THR A 120 -16.39 -3.78 8.87
CA THR A 120 -16.21 -5.17 8.43
C THR A 120 -14.78 -5.65 8.66
N ALA A 121 -13.77 -4.83 8.36
CA ALA A 121 -12.37 -5.19 8.56
C ALA A 121 -12.01 -5.33 10.04
N THR A 122 -12.45 -4.39 10.89
CA THR A 122 -12.25 -4.47 12.34
C THR A 122 -12.99 -5.66 12.94
N LEU A 123 -14.24 -5.94 12.52
CA LEU A 123 -14.99 -7.11 13.03
C LEU A 123 -14.34 -8.43 12.59
N CYS A 124 -13.92 -8.52 11.34
CA CYS A 124 -13.21 -9.69 10.82
C CYS A 124 -11.91 -9.93 11.59
N HIS A 125 -11.11 -8.87 11.79
CA HIS A 125 -9.90 -8.94 12.62
C HIS A 125 -10.20 -9.37 14.05
N HIS A 126 -11.19 -8.77 14.70
CA HIS A 126 -11.57 -9.07 16.08
C HIS A 126 -11.93 -10.55 16.29
N ILE A 127 -12.67 -11.15 15.36
CA ILE A 127 -13.05 -12.57 15.41
C ILE A 127 -11.82 -13.46 15.21
N ILE A 128 -10.97 -13.18 14.22
CA ILE A 128 -9.81 -14.01 13.90
C ILE A 128 -8.74 -13.92 15.00
N ALA A 129 -8.53 -12.72 15.56
CA ALA A 129 -7.57 -12.47 16.62
C ALA A 129 -7.87 -13.20 17.93
N ALA A 130 -9.08 -13.75 18.09
CA ALA A 130 -9.43 -14.59 19.23
C ALA A 130 -8.70 -15.95 19.21
N GLU A 131 -8.23 -16.40 18.04
CA GLU A 131 -7.63 -17.73 17.87
C GLU A 131 -6.28 -17.72 17.15
N LYS A 132 -5.95 -16.64 16.42
CA LYS A 132 -4.74 -16.55 15.58
C LYS A 132 -4.03 -15.22 15.76
N ASP A 133 -2.73 -15.20 15.47
CA ASP A 133 -1.98 -13.95 15.34
C ASP A 133 -2.43 -13.19 14.09
N ALA A 134 -3.34 -12.23 14.30
CA ALA A 134 -3.96 -11.47 13.24
C ALA A 134 -3.64 -9.97 13.34
N VAL A 135 -3.37 -9.37 12.19
CA VAL A 135 -3.08 -7.95 12.04
C VAL A 135 -4.18 -7.29 11.20
N LEU A 136 -4.58 -6.07 11.58
CA LEU A 136 -5.43 -5.20 10.78
C LEU A 136 -4.57 -4.10 10.15
N ALA A 137 -4.59 -3.96 8.83
CA ALA A 137 -3.77 -2.98 8.11
C ALA A 137 -4.45 -2.48 6.82
N GLY A 138 -3.77 -1.59 6.11
CA GLY A 138 -4.24 -0.98 4.86
C GLY A 138 -4.87 0.39 5.10
N ASN A 139 -6.11 0.59 4.65
CA ASN A 139 -6.82 1.87 4.68
C ASN A 139 -7.49 2.18 6.04
N VAL A 140 -6.93 1.68 7.15
CA VAL A 140 -7.44 1.86 8.53
C VAL A 140 -6.59 2.82 9.37
N GLY A 141 -5.69 3.58 8.73
CA GLY A 141 -4.73 4.45 9.43
C GLY A 141 -3.41 3.77 9.81
N GLN A 142 -3.24 2.49 9.46
CA GLN A 142 -1.98 1.74 9.59
C GLN A 142 -1.67 1.07 8.25
N SER A 143 -0.54 1.42 7.62
CA SER A 143 -0.14 0.82 6.34
C SER A 143 0.39 -0.60 6.54
N LEU A 144 0.22 -1.46 5.53
CA LEU A 144 0.72 -2.84 5.60
C LEU A 144 2.23 -2.85 5.80
N ALA A 145 2.95 -2.02 5.04
CA ALA A 145 4.40 -1.89 5.15
C ALA A 145 4.83 -1.46 6.56
N GLY A 146 4.19 -0.43 7.11
CA GLY A 146 4.52 0.06 8.46
C GLY A 146 4.29 -1.02 9.52
N THR A 147 3.16 -1.73 9.46
CA THR A 147 2.87 -2.78 10.42
C THR A 147 3.84 -3.96 10.34
N LEU A 148 4.20 -4.41 9.13
CA LEU A 148 5.21 -5.46 8.96
C LEU A 148 6.58 -5.01 9.48
N ALA A 149 6.97 -3.75 9.21
CA ALA A 149 8.22 -3.18 9.69
C ALA A 149 8.28 -3.15 11.22
N ASP A 150 7.22 -2.65 11.88
CA ASP A 150 7.13 -2.58 13.34
C ASP A 150 7.30 -3.97 13.97
N ARG A 151 6.64 -4.99 13.41
CA ARG A 151 6.76 -6.38 13.88
C ARG A 151 8.19 -6.90 13.74
N MET A 152 8.82 -6.70 12.58
CA MET A 152 10.21 -7.11 12.35
C MET A 152 11.17 -6.44 13.34
N GLN A 153 11.03 -5.13 13.57
CA GLN A 153 11.87 -4.39 14.53
C GLN A 153 11.66 -4.85 15.98
N GLN A 154 10.44 -5.30 16.32
CA GLN A 154 10.13 -5.85 17.64
C GLN A 154 10.51 -7.33 17.79
N GLY A 155 11.10 -7.96 16.76
CA GLY A 155 11.45 -9.38 16.76
C GLY A 155 10.23 -10.31 16.78
N GLN A 156 9.06 -9.81 16.39
CA GLN A 156 7.84 -10.60 16.30
C GLN A 156 7.86 -11.46 15.04
N PRO A 157 7.25 -12.66 15.07
CA PRO A 157 7.09 -13.48 13.88
C PRO A 157 6.21 -12.78 12.84
N ASP A 158 6.24 -13.28 11.61
CA ASP A 158 5.25 -12.92 10.58
C ASP A 158 3.84 -13.32 11.08
N PRO A 159 2.81 -12.46 10.95
CA PRO A 159 1.48 -12.79 11.42
C PRO A 159 0.90 -13.99 10.66
N GLU A 160 -0.04 -14.70 11.27
CA GLU A 160 -0.74 -15.79 10.59
C GLU A 160 -1.77 -15.26 9.59
N VAL A 161 -2.41 -14.14 9.91
CA VAL A 161 -3.45 -13.51 9.08
C VAL A 161 -3.26 -12.00 9.06
N VAL A 162 -3.42 -11.39 7.89
CA VAL A 162 -3.59 -9.94 7.75
C VAL A 162 -4.95 -9.65 7.14
N VAL A 163 -5.76 -8.89 7.88
CA VAL A 163 -6.98 -8.29 7.39
C VAL A 163 -6.65 -6.93 6.80
N LEU A 164 -6.86 -6.77 5.49
CA LEU A 164 -6.54 -5.59 4.72
C LEU A 164 -7.80 -4.83 4.36
N GLU A 165 -7.97 -3.63 4.91
CA GLU A 165 -8.92 -2.68 4.31
C GLU A 165 -8.27 -2.06 3.07
N LEU A 166 -8.95 -2.14 1.93
CA LEU A 166 -8.44 -1.63 0.65
C LEU A 166 -9.36 -0.53 0.11
N SER A 167 -8.78 0.63 -0.14
CA SER A 167 -9.43 1.69 -0.94
C SER A 167 -9.41 1.33 -2.42
N SER A 168 -10.25 1.99 -3.23
CA SER A 168 -10.21 1.85 -4.69
C SER A 168 -8.88 2.36 -5.26
N PHE A 169 -8.31 3.43 -4.70
CA PHE A 169 -7.01 3.93 -5.13
C PHE A 169 -5.86 2.94 -4.90
N GLN A 170 -5.90 2.18 -3.81
CA GLN A 170 -4.90 1.13 -3.59
C GLN A 170 -5.08 -0.01 -4.59
N LEU A 171 -6.32 -0.41 -4.88
CA LEU A 171 -6.62 -1.45 -5.87
C LEU A 171 -6.13 -1.07 -7.27
N ASP A 172 -6.34 0.18 -7.70
CA ASP A 172 -5.87 0.68 -9.01
C ASP A 172 -4.36 0.54 -9.23
N ASP A 173 -3.58 0.46 -8.15
CA ASP A 173 -2.11 0.35 -8.18
C ASP A 173 -1.59 -1.07 -7.96
N VAL A 174 -2.50 -2.04 -7.80
CA VAL A 174 -2.12 -3.45 -7.66
C VAL A 174 -1.70 -4.01 -9.02
N VAL A 175 -0.64 -4.81 -9.00
CA VAL A 175 -0.14 -5.57 -10.15
C VAL A 175 -0.19 -7.07 -9.87
N GLN A 176 0.18 -7.51 -8.65
CA GLN A 176 0.40 -8.94 -8.39
C GLN A 176 -0.09 -9.43 -7.00
N LEU A 177 -0.90 -8.63 -6.31
CA LEU A 177 -1.45 -8.99 -5.00
C LEU A 177 -2.22 -10.30 -5.10
N LYS A 178 -2.03 -11.15 -4.10
CA LYS A 178 -2.78 -12.40 -3.94
C LYS A 178 -3.47 -12.38 -2.61
N LEU A 179 -4.80 -12.39 -2.65
CA LEU A 179 -5.66 -12.44 -1.49
C LEU A 179 -6.18 -13.87 -1.34
N ASP A 180 -6.10 -14.41 -0.14
CA ASP A 180 -6.72 -15.68 0.20
C ASP A 180 -8.23 -15.55 0.20
N GLN A 181 -8.78 -14.41 0.65
CA GLN A 181 -10.22 -14.14 0.64
C GLN A 181 -10.46 -12.67 0.28
N GLY A 182 -11.57 -12.39 -0.41
CA GLY A 182 -11.98 -11.04 -0.81
C GLY A 182 -13.41 -10.74 -0.39
N ILE A 183 -13.66 -9.56 0.19
CA ILE A 183 -14.99 -9.09 0.57
C ILE A 183 -15.24 -7.72 -0.07
N LEU A 184 -16.31 -7.62 -0.85
CA LEU A 184 -16.82 -6.36 -1.38
C LEU A 184 -18.14 -6.03 -0.69
N THR A 185 -18.16 -4.99 0.15
CA THR A 185 -19.31 -4.69 1.01
C THR A 185 -20.48 -4.03 0.30
N ASN A 186 -20.22 -3.14 -0.67
CA ASN A 186 -21.20 -2.45 -1.51
C ASN A 186 -20.48 -1.52 -2.51
N ILE A 187 -21.20 -1.08 -3.53
CA ILE A 187 -20.77 -0.01 -4.45
C ILE A 187 -21.88 1.04 -4.54
N THR A 188 -21.57 2.26 -4.09
CA THR A 188 -22.42 3.45 -4.20
C THR A 188 -21.58 4.63 -4.72
N PRO A 189 -22.19 5.67 -5.33
CA PRO A 189 -21.44 6.86 -5.78
C PRO A 189 -20.58 7.45 -4.66
N ASP A 190 -19.26 7.49 -4.88
CA ASP A 190 -18.27 8.00 -3.93
C ASP A 190 -16.95 8.24 -4.69
N HIS A 191 -16.16 9.24 -4.28
CA HIS A 191 -14.88 9.61 -4.90
C HIS A 191 -14.91 9.74 -6.44
N LEU A 192 -16.06 10.10 -7.01
CA LEU A 192 -16.28 10.10 -8.46
C LEU A 192 -15.40 11.12 -9.21
N ASP A 193 -14.90 12.15 -8.53
CA ASP A 193 -13.92 13.11 -9.04
C ASP A 193 -12.63 12.44 -9.53
N ARG A 194 -12.28 11.29 -8.95
CA ARG A 194 -11.11 10.47 -9.35
C ARG A 194 -11.38 9.54 -10.53
N TYR A 195 -12.65 9.38 -10.91
CA TYR A 195 -13.10 8.42 -11.91
C TYR A 195 -13.91 9.10 -13.02
N GLU A 196 -13.58 10.36 -13.34
CA GLU A 196 -14.23 11.15 -14.40
C GLU A 196 -15.76 11.24 -14.25
N TYR A 197 -16.23 11.23 -13.00
CA TYR A 197 -17.64 11.18 -12.65
C TYR A 197 -18.43 9.97 -13.20
N ASP A 198 -17.74 8.87 -13.51
CA ASP A 198 -18.33 7.61 -13.98
C ASP A 198 -18.26 6.52 -12.89
N ILE A 199 -19.43 6.16 -12.34
CA ILE A 199 -19.56 5.09 -11.34
C ILE A 199 -19.04 3.73 -11.83
N ARG A 200 -19.07 3.46 -13.15
CA ARG A 200 -18.59 2.19 -13.70
C ARG A 200 -17.08 2.06 -13.57
N LYS A 201 -16.34 3.16 -13.71
CA LYS A 201 -14.88 3.20 -13.50
C LYS A 201 -14.53 2.95 -12.03
N TYR A 202 -15.26 3.58 -11.11
CA TYR A 202 -15.12 3.33 -9.67
C TYR A 202 -15.48 1.88 -9.28
N ALA A 203 -16.57 1.34 -9.85
CA ALA A 203 -16.98 -0.03 -9.62
C ALA A 203 -15.92 -1.02 -10.15
N ALA A 204 -15.40 -0.78 -11.35
CA ALA A 204 -14.34 -1.59 -11.96
C ALA A 204 -13.07 -1.61 -11.09
N SER A 205 -12.66 -0.46 -10.56
CA SER A 205 -11.54 -0.35 -9.61
C SER A 205 -11.73 -1.27 -8.39
N LYS A 206 -12.89 -1.23 -7.75
CA LYS A 206 -13.19 -2.12 -6.60
C LYS A 206 -13.30 -3.59 -6.98
N MET A 207 -13.84 -3.88 -8.16
CA MET A 207 -13.99 -5.25 -8.64
C MET A 207 -12.66 -5.93 -8.96
N GLN A 208 -11.56 -5.16 -9.08
CA GLN A 208 -10.23 -5.76 -9.15
C GLN A 208 -9.91 -6.64 -7.94
N LEU A 209 -10.54 -6.38 -6.77
CA LEU A 209 -10.44 -7.26 -5.60
C LEU A 209 -10.75 -8.73 -5.95
N ALA A 210 -11.76 -8.97 -6.78
CA ALA A 210 -12.12 -10.31 -7.25
C ALA A 210 -11.03 -10.94 -8.12
N THR A 211 -10.34 -10.14 -8.93
CA THR A 211 -9.22 -10.62 -9.78
C THR A 211 -8.03 -11.08 -8.95
N TYR A 212 -7.77 -10.40 -7.83
CA TYR A 212 -6.67 -10.72 -6.92
C TYR A 212 -7.02 -11.74 -5.84
N THR A 213 -8.29 -12.17 -5.77
CA THR A 213 -8.75 -13.17 -4.80
C THR A 213 -8.62 -14.58 -5.37
N THR A 214 -7.92 -15.45 -4.64
CA THR A 214 -7.68 -16.85 -5.02
C THR A 214 -8.60 -17.84 -4.33
N GLY A 215 -9.14 -17.49 -3.15
CA GLY A 215 -10.17 -18.26 -2.45
C GLY A 215 -11.56 -17.70 -2.71
N HIS A 216 -12.37 -17.52 -1.65
CA HIS A 216 -13.74 -17.03 -1.83
C HIS A 216 -13.76 -15.51 -2.01
N PHE A 217 -14.53 -15.09 -3.01
CA PHE A 217 -14.95 -13.72 -3.16
C PHE A 217 -16.40 -13.59 -2.67
N ILE A 218 -16.60 -12.75 -1.67
CA ILE A 218 -17.90 -12.51 -1.02
C ILE A 218 -18.37 -11.11 -1.42
N TYR A 219 -19.58 -11.04 -1.97
CA TYR A 219 -20.27 -9.79 -2.27
C TYR A 219 -21.52 -9.70 -1.39
N CYS A 220 -21.65 -8.60 -0.65
CA CYS A 220 -22.75 -8.35 0.28
C CYS A 220 -23.73 -7.31 -0.26
#